data_AF-A0A8B8I981-F1
#
_entry.id   AF-A0A8B8I981-F1
#
_cell.length_a   1.000
_cell.length_b   1.000
_cell.length_c   1.000
_cell.angle_alpha   90.00
_cell.angle_beta   90.00
_cell.angle_gamma   90.00
#
_symmetry.space_group_name_H-M   'P 1'
#
loop_
_entity.id
_entity.type
_entity.pdbx_description
1 polymer ?
#
loop_
_entity_poly.entity_id
_entity_poly.type
_entity_poly.pdbx_seq_one_letter_code
_entity_poly.pdbx_strand_id
1 'polypeptide(L)'
;MQFKKGSFEVGGTIYPVAIKYDPRFGDAFWNSSRYGMLHYLLNMMTSWAIVCDVWYLPAMHREAGEGAVDFANRVKAVIARRGGLVDLMWDGQLKRMKAKKEWRELQQEEFSKRLKGE
;
A
#
# COMPACT_ATOMS: atom_id res chain seq x y z
N MET A 1 -2.43 0.74 -2.59
CA MET A 1 -2.52 -0.69 -2.95
C MET A 1 -3.97 -1.11 -2.89
N GLN A 2 -4.50 -1.75 -3.93
CA GLN A 2 -5.88 -2.22 -3.96
C GLN A 2 -5.92 -3.72 -3.69
N PHE A 3 -6.74 -4.15 -2.73
CA PHE A 3 -6.95 -5.56 -2.46
C PHE A 3 -7.86 -6.17 -3.53
N LYS A 4 -7.55 -7.41 -3.93
CA LYS A 4 -8.37 -8.14 -4.90
C LYS A 4 -9.60 -8.69 -4.20
N LYS A 5 -10.79 -8.29 -4.68
CA LYS A 5 -12.09 -8.68 -4.13
C LYS A 5 -12.25 -10.19 -3.93
N GLY A 6 -11.77 -10.98 -4.90
CA GLY A 6 -11.89 -12.44 -4.87
C GLY A 6 -11.30 -13.10 -3.63
N SER A 7 -10.21 -12.56 -3.08
CA SER A 7 -9.58 -13.08 -1.85
C SER A 7 -10.45 -12.93 -0.60
N PHE A 8 -11.41 -11.99 -0.61
CA PHE A 8 -12.31 -11.70 0.51
C PHE A 8 -13.74 -12.24 0.29
N GLU A 9 -14.04 -12.77 -0.91
CA GLU A 9 -15.34 -13.38 -1.24
C GLU A 9 -15.46 -14.83 -0.80
N VAL A 10 -14.37 -15.61 -0.87
CA VAL A 10 -14.35 -17.07 -0.58
C VAL A 10 -14.75 -17.38 0.86
N GLY A 11 -14.73 -16.38 1.75
CA GLY A 11 -15.04 -16.53 3.17
C GLY A 11 -13.85 -17.14 3.94
N GLY A 12 -13.81 -16.90 5.24
CA GLY A 12 -12.76 -17.41 6.12
C GLY A 12 -12.12 -16.35 7.00
N THR A 13 -11.21 -16.81 7.85
CA THR A 13 -10.43 -15.97 8.76
C THR A 13 -9.22 -15.41 8.02
N ILE A 14 -9.06 -14.09 8.02
CA ILE A 14 -7.90 -13.42 7.45
C ILE A 14 -6.94 -13.06 8.59
N TYR A 15 -5.66 -13.39 8.42
CA TYR A 15 -4.57 -12.99 9.32
C TYR A 15 -3.78 -11.87 8.64
N PRO A 16 -4.03 -10.59 8.99
CA PRO A 16 -3.37 -9.48 8.35
C PRO A 16 -1.91 -9.40 8.80
N VAL A 17 -1.01 -9.09 7.87
CA VAL A 17 0.41 -8.82 8.18
C VAL A 17 0.79 -7.50 7.52
N ALA A 18 1.38 -6.60 8.31
CA ALA A 18 1.99 -5.39 7.78
C ALA A 18 3.49 -5.59 7.65
N ILE A 19 4.04 -5.29 6.47
CA ILE A 19 5.48 -5.36 6.19
C ILE A 19 5.92 -4.01 5.66
N LYS A 20 6.92 -3.40 6.29
CA LYS A 20 7.48 -2.13 5.87
C LYS A 20 8.98 -2.26 5.66
N TYR A 21 9.44 -1.92 4.46
CA TYR A 21 10.86 -1.87 4.13
C TYR A 21 11.42 -0.49 4.41
N ASP A 22 12.64 -0.43 4.93
CA ASP A 22 13.38 0.80 5.10
C ASP A 22 14.33 1.04 3.91
N PRO A 23 14.00 1.97 2.99
CA PRO A 23 14.79 2.20 1.77
C PRO A 23 16.17 2.80 2.04
N ARG A 24 16.48 3.21 3.28
CA ARG A 24 17.79 3.75 3.65
C ARG A 24 18.89 2.68 3.65
N PHE A 25 18.55 1.42 3.90
CA PHE A 25 19.51 0.32 3.95
C PHE A 25 19.66 -0.40 2.60
N GLY A 26 18.55 -0.46 1.85
CA GLY A 26 18.48 -1.07 0.54
C GLY A 26 17.05 -1.04 0.02
N ASP A 27 16.88 -0.80 -1.28
CA ASP A 27 15.57 -0.79 -1.91
C ASP A 27 15.23 -2.22 -2.37
N ALA A 28 14.36 -2.90 -1.62
CA ALA A 28 13.86 -4.23 -1.97
C ALA A 28 12.86 -4.20 -3.14
N PHE A 29 12.45 -3.02 -3.59
CA PHE A 29 11.47 -2.86 -4.65
C PHE A 29 12.14 -2.67 -6.02
N TRP A 30 12.09 -3.69 -6.87
CA TRP A 30 12.61 -3.56 -8.22
C TRP A 30 11.73 -2.65 -9.08
N ASN A 31 12.25 -1.50 -9.50
CA ASN A 31 11.61 -0.67 -10.51
C ASN A 31 12.17 -0.92 -11.94
N SER A 32 11.53 -1.82 -12.69
CA SER A 32 11.91 -2.18 -14.05
C SER A 32 11.83 -1.05 -15.08
N SER A 33 11.08 0.03 -14.83
CA SER A 33 11.05 1.19 -15.74
C SER A 33 12.26 2.11 -15.55
N ARG A 34 12.93 2.02 -14.39
CA ARG A 34 14.08 2.86 -14.04
C ARG A 34 15.41 2.09 -14.13
N TYR A 35 15.41 0.81 -13.79
CA TYR A 35 16.62 0.00 -13.72
C TYR A 35 16.41 -1.37 -14.39
N GLY A 36 17.34 -1.73 -15.28
CA GLY A 36 17.43 -3.09 -15.83
C GLY A 36 17.76 -4.10 -14.73
N MET A 37 17.44 -5.38 -14.97
CA MET A 37 17.61 -6.45 -13.97
C MET A 37 19.04 -6.54 -13.44
N LEU A 38 20.05 -6.45 -14.32
CA LEU A 38 21.46 -6.50 -13.92
C LEU A 38 21.83 -5.35 -12.97
N HIS A 39 21.38 -4.14 -13.28
CA HIS A 39 21.63 -2.97 -12.43
C HIS A 39 20.92 -3.08 -11.08
N TYR A 40 19.69 -3.62 -11.07
CA TYR A 40 18.98 -3.89 -9.82
C TYR A 40 19.71 -4.94 -8.96
N LEU A 41 20.19 -6.02 -9.56
CA LEU A 41 20.97 -7.04 -8.85
C LEU A 41 22.26 -6.45 -8.27
N LEU A 42 22.99 -5.64 -9.03
CA LEU A 42 24.16 -4.93 -8.53
C LEU A 42 23.81 -4.05 -7.34
N ASN A 43 22.74 -3.24 -7.44
CA ASN A 43 22.28 -2.39 -6.34
C ASN A 43 21.91 -3.21 -5.09
N MET A 44 21.30 -4.38 -5.26
CA MET A 44 20.93 -5.25 -4.15
C MET A 44 22.17 -5.90 -3.51
N MET A 45 23.17 -6.31 -4.30
CA MET A 45 24.43 -6.88 -3.82
C MET A 45 25.34 -5.85 -3.15
N THR A 46 25.24 -4.56 -3.54
CA THR A 46 26.01 -3.46 -2.95
C THR A 46 25.23 -2.72 -1.86
N SER A 47 23.95 -3.02 -1.66
CA SER A 47 23.17 -2.52 -0.53
C SER A 47 23.63 -3.18 0.76
N TRP A 48 23.63 -2.42 1.85
CA TRP A 48 24.12 -2.93 3.14
C TRP A 48 23.21 -4.03 3.69
N ALA A 49 21.90 -3.80 3.69
CA ALA A 49 20.92 -4.78 4.15
C ALA A 49 19.52 -4.46 3.60
N ILE A 50 18.65 -5.47 3.54
CA ILE A 50 17.21 -5.27 3.37
C ILE A 50 16.59 -5.37 4.76
N VAL A 51 16.27 -4.22 5.36
CA VAL A 51 15.62 -4.15 6.67
C VAL A 51 14.12 -4.05 6.47
N CYS A 52 13.38 -4.96 7.10
CA CYS A 52 11.93 -4.94 7.09
C CYS A 52 11.36 -5.10 8.51
N ASP A 53 10.42 -4.23 8.84
CA ASP A 53 9.60 -4.35 10.03
C ASP A 53 8.35 -5.18 9.69
N VAL A 54 8.13 -6.24 10.45
CA VAL A 54 7.00 -7.17 10.24
C VAL A 54 6.10 -7.12 11.47
N TRP A 55 4.80 -6.88 11.24
CA TRP A 55 3.77 -6.92 12.27
C TRP A 55 2.70 -7.93 11.92
N TYR A 56 2.56 -8.93 12.78
CA TYR A 56 1.43 -9.83 12.79
C TYR A 56 0.26 -9.17 13.51
N LEU A 57 -0.88 -9.08 12.84
CA LEU A 57 -2.09 -8.46 13.40
C LEU A 57 -3.08 -9.55 13.82
N PRO A 58 -4.00 -9.24 14.75
CA PRO A 58 -5.05 -10.18 15.13
C PRO A 58 -5.88 -10.65 13.94
N ALA A 59 -6.38 -11.88 14.05
CA ALA A 59 -7.30 -12.45 13.08
C ALA A 59 -8.52 -11.55 12.89
N MET A 60 -8.96 -11.41 11.64
CA MET A 60 -10.14 -10.66 11.26
C MET A 60 -11.14 -11.58 10.57
N HIS A 61 -12.39 -11.45 10.98
CA HIS A 61 -13.53 -12.18 10.43
C HIS A 61 -14.48 -11.19 9.78
N ARG A 62 -15.17 -11.61 8.72
CA ARG A 62 -16.21 -10.82 8.09
C ARG A 62 -17.40 -10.68 9.03
N GLU A 63 -17.87 -9.45 9.22
CA GLU A 63 -19.02 -9.16 10.08
C GLU A 63 -20.34 -9.54 9.40
N ALA A 64 -21.41 -9.68 10.19
CA ALA A 64 -22.73 -10.00 9.65
C ALA A 64 -23.26 -8.83 8.80
N GLY A 65 -23.49 -9.08 7.52
CA GLY A 65 -23.93 -8.05 6.56
C GLY A 65 -22.81 -7.21 5.95
N GLU A 66 -21.54 -7.44 6.33
CA GLU A 66 -20.40 -6.76 5.72
C GLU A 66 -20.12 -7.31 4.31
N GLY A 67 -20.06 -6.43 3.31
CA GLY A 67 -19.67 -6.79 1.96
C GLY A 67 -18.22 -7.24 1.89
N ALA A 68 -17.86 -8.07 0.90
CA ALA A 68 -16.46 -8.49 0.70
C ALA A 68 -15.51 -7.30 0.45
N VAL A 69 -16.02 -6.22 -0.17
CA VAL A 69 -15.26 -5.00 -0.43
C VAL A 69 -15.03 -4.22 0.86
N ASP A 70 -16.05 -4.09 1.70
CA ASP A 70 -15.97 -3.39 2.98
C ASP A 70 -15.01 -4.12 3.93
N PHE A 71 -15.10 -5.45 3.97
CA PHE A 71 -14.16 -6.28 4.72
C PHE A 71 -12.72 -6.10 4.25
N ALA A 72 -12.49 -6.09 2.93
CA ALA A 72 -11.17 -5.85 2.37
C ALA A 72 -10.62 -4.46 2.75
N ASN A 73 -11.47 -3.42 2.71
CA ASN A 73 -11.11 -2.07 3.09
C ASN A 73 -10.80 -1.97 4.59
N ARG A 74 -11.56 -2.65 5.46
CA ARG A 74 -11.30 -2.70 6.90
C ARG A 74 -9.95 -3.36 7.22
N VAL A 75 -9.67 -4.52 6.62
CA VAL A 75 -8.39 -5.22 6.77
C VAL A 75 -7.23 -4.35 6.28
N LYS A 76 -7.40 -3.71 5.12
CA LYS A 76 -6.42 -2.79 4.56
C LYS A 76 -6.15 -1.59 5.47
N ALA A 77 -7.18 -0.98 6.04
CA ALA A 77 -7.05 0.17 6.93
C ALA A 77 -6.25 -0.20 8.19
N VAL A 78 -6.45 -1.40 8.74
CA VAL A 78 -5.69 -1.90 9.90
C VAL A 78 -4.20 -2.08 9.54
N ILE A 79 -3.91 -2.69 8.40
CA ILE A 79 -2.52 -2.86 7.90
C ILE A 79 -1.86 -1.48 7.66
N ALA A 80 -2.56 -0.57 6.99
CA ALA A 80 -2.06 0.76 6.67
C ALA A 80 -1.75 1.57 7.94
N ARG A 81 -2.67 1.56 8.91
CA ARG A 81 -2.48 2.20 10.22
C ARG A 81 -1.26 1.63 10.94
N ARG A 82 -1.06 0.30 10.92
CA ARG A 82 0.10 -0.31 11.58
C ARG A 82 1.42 0.03 10.90
N GLY A 83 1.46 0.04 9.57
CA GLY A 83 2.64 0.40 8.79
C GLY A 83 2.94 1.91 8.73
N GLY A 84 2.05 2.75 9.25
CA GLY A 84 2.12 4.21 9.08
C GLY A 84 2.00 4.63 7.62
N LEU A 85 1.18 3.91 6.84
CA LEU A 85 0.93 4.15 5.42
C LEU A 85 -0.40 4.87 5.24
N VAL A 86 -0.48 5.71 4.20
CA VAL A 86 -1.74 6.38 3.83
C VAL A 86 -2.65 5.39 3.12
N ASP A 87 -3.87 5.24 3.64
CA ASP A 87 -4.90 4.42 3.00
C ASP A 87 -5.51 5.18 1.81
N LEU A 88 -5.24 4.71 0.59
CA LEU A 88 -5.73 5.31 -0.66
C LEU A 88 -6.68 4.35 -1.38
N MET A 89 -7.84 4.84 -1.84
CA MET A 89 -8.85 4.00 -2.53
C MET A 89 -8.38 3.41 -3.87
N TRP A 90 -7.35 4.00 -4.48
CA TRP A 90 -6.80 3.57 -5.76
C TRP A 90 -5.43 2.90 -5.59
N ASP A 91 -5.13 1.93 -6.46
CA ASP A 91 -3.76 1.46 -6.59
C ASP A 91 -2.98 2.38 -7.50
N GLY A 92 -1.81 2.78 -7.02
CA GLY A 92 -1.03 3.86 -7.58
C GLY A 92 -0.67 3.66 -9.05
N GLN A 93 -0.40 2.39 -9.43
CA GLN A 93 0.48 2.04 -10.53
C GLN A 93 1.67 3.01 -10.67
N LEU A 94 2.09 3.64 -9.57
CA LEU A 94 2.97 4.82 -9.56
C LEU A 94 4.38 4.47 -10.07
N LYS A 95 4.67 3.17 -10.14
CA LYS A 95 5.84 2.59 -10.81
C LYS A 95 5.89 2.89 -12.31
N ARG A 96 4.73 2.93 -12.97
CA ARG A 96 4.60 3.02 -14.44
C ARG A 96 3.96 4.32 -14.90
N MET A 97 2.99 4.85 -14.15
CA MET A 97 2.24 6.02 -14.55
C MET A 97 2.15 7.02 -13.40
N LYS A 98 2.13 8.31 -13.72
CA LYS A 98 1.82 9.34 -12.72
C LYS A 98 0.36 9.18 -12.27
N ALA A 99 0.05 9.69 -11.07
CA ALA A 99 -1.32 9.80 -10.60
C ALA A 99 -2.19 10.50 -11.66
N LYS A 100 -3.41 9.99 -11.91
CA LYS A 100 -4.34 10.60 -12.87
C LYS A 100 -4.59 12.06 -12.50
N LYS A 101 -4.81 12.89 -13.52
CA LYS A 101 -5.02 14.35 -13.35
C LYS A 101 -6.20 14.63 -12.41
N GLU A 102 -7.32 13.94 -12.61
CA GLU A 102 -8.55 14.04 -11.80
C GLU A 102 -8.28 13.90 -10.29
N TRP A 103 -7.51 12.87 -9.89
CA TRP A 103 -7.20 12.64 -8.47
C TRP A 103 -6.28 13.71 -7.89
N ARG A 104 -5.38 14.27 -8.70
CA ARG A 104 -4.50 15.35 -8.28
C ARG A 104 -5.29 16.65 -8.08
N GLU A 105 -6.22 16.94 -8.99
CA GLU A 105 -7.09 18.12 -8.91
C GLU A 105 -8.01 18.03 -7.69
N LEU A 106 -8.58 16.86 -7.42
CA LEU A 106 -9.45 16.64 -6.25
C LEU A 106 -8.70 16.84 -4.91
N GLN A 107 -7.45 16.37 -4.83
CA GLN A 107 -6.57 16.67 -3.69
C GLN A 107 -6.19 18.15 -3.61
N GLN A 108 -5.97 18.83 -4.74
CA GLN A 108 -5.67 20.27 -4.77
C GLN A 108 -6.87 21.11 -4.30
N GLU A 109 -8.10 20.71 -4.65
CA GLU A 109 -9.31 21.35 -4.14
C GLU A 109 -9.45 21.19 -2.63
N GLU A 110 -9.26 19.99 -2.08
CA GLU A 110 -9.26 19.79 -0.63
C GLU A 110 -8.19 20.65 0.06
N PHE A 111 -6.99 20.73 -0.50
CA PHE A 111 -5.91 21.53 0.05
C PHE A 111 -6.22 23.02 -0.02
N SER A 112 -6.83 23.48 -1.12
CA SER A 112 -7.27 24.86 -1.31
C SER A 112 -8.32 25.27 -0.27
N LYS A 113 -9.30 24.41 0.02
CA LYS A 113 -10.30 24.62 1.09
C LYS A 113 -9.63 24.79 2.45
N ARG A 114 -8.72 23.87 2.82
CA ARG A 114 -7.94 23.96 4.08
C ARG A 114 -7.12 25.24 4.16
N LEU A 115 -6.54 25.70 3.06
CA LEU A 115 -5.72 26.92 3.02
C LEU A 115 -6.56 28.20 3.16
N LYS A 116 -7.80 28.17 2.68
CA LYS A 116 -8.76 29.28 2.78
C LYS A 116 -9.45 29.38 4.14
N GLY A 117 -9.23 28.41 5.03
CA GLY A 117 -9.80 28.41 6.39
C GLY A 117 -11.29 28.05 6.43
N GLU A 118 -11.82 27.41 5.38
CA GLU A 118 -13.14 26.76 5.38
C GLU A 118 -13.07 25.33 5.94
#